data_AF-A0A0D1BMQ5-F1
#
_entry.id   AF-A0A0D1BMQ5-F1
#
_cell.length_a   1.000
_cell.length_b   1.000
_cell.length_c   1.000
_cell.angle_alpha   90.00
_cell.angle_beta   90.00
_cell.angle_gamma   90.00
#
_symmetry.space_group_name_H-M   'P 1'
#
loop_
_entity.id
_entity.type
_entity.pdbx_description
1 polymer ?
#
loop_
_entity_poly.entity_id
_entity_poly.type
_entity_poly.pdbx_seq_one_letter_code
_entity_poly.pdbx_strand_id
1 'polypeptide(L)'
;MAKRWSIQQENYILNNCTKMTYKEMAIALDKSVDSVKSKLVNYFGICKREEKSNVYLSIKNVLENANRMDPGDCIKELKRYNIKDPKNFYKSWRKKYIKSKVL
;
A
#
# COMPACT_ATOMS: atom_id res chain seq x y z
N MET A 1 -1.53 6.04 25.83
CA MET A 1 -0.56 6.70 24.92
C MET A 1 -0.04 5.68 23.92
N ALA A 2 -0.12 5.95 22.62
CA ALA A 2 0.48 5.06 21.63
C ALA A 2 2.02 5.09 21.76
N LYS A 3 2.66 3.94 22.05
CA LYS A 3 4.13 3.83 22.07
C LYS A 3 4.68 4.37 20.75
N ARG A 4 5.47 5.45 20.82
CA ARG A 4 6.14 6.07 19.68
C ARG A 4 6.99 5.02 18.95
N TRP A 5 6.99 5.06 17.63
CA TRP A 5 7.83 4.17 16.82
C TRP A 5 9.29 4.62 16.94
N SER A 6 10.18 3.69 17.27
CA SER A 6 11.62 3.98 17.19
C SER A 6 12.12 3.82 15.76
N ILE A 7 13.24 4.48 15.44
CA ILE A 7 13.90 4.35 14.13
C ILE A 7 14.25 2.88 13.83
N GLN A 8 14.67 2.13 14.84
CA GLN A 8 14.95 0.70 14.71
C GLN A 8 13.70 -0.11 14.32
N GLN A 9 12.55 0.19 14.92
CA GLN A 9 11.28 -0.48 14.59
C GLN A 9 10.80 -0.12 13.17
N GLU A 10 11.01 1.13 12.74
CA GLU A 10 10.68 1.57 11.38
C GLU A 10 11.55 0.87 10.34
N ASN A 11 12.87 0.81 10.57
CA ASN A 11 13.79 0.08 9.71
C ASN A 11 13.48 -1.42 9.69
N TYR A 12 13.12 -2.00 10.83
CA TYR A 12 12.72 -3.41 10.90
C TYR A 12 11.49 -3.68 10.02
N ILE A 13 10.46 -2.85 10.12
CA ILE A 13 9.27 -2.97 9.28
C ILE A 13 9.65 -2.86 7.80
N LEU A 14 10.42 -1.85 7.41
CA LEU A 14 10.76 -1.65 5.99
C LEU A 14 11.52 -2.84 5.41
N ASN A 15 12.48 -3.38 6.16
CA ASN A 15 13.31 -4.50 5.72
C ASN A 15 12.57 -5.85 5.69
N ASN A 16 11.55 -6.00 6.53
CA ASN A 16 10.82 -7.27 6.68
C ASN A 16 9.41 -7.23 6.12
N CYS A 17 8.91 -6.07 5.69
CA CYS A 17 7.55 -5.97 5.16
C CYS A 17 7.35 -6.90 3.96
N THR A 18 8.38 -7.13 3.15
CA THR A 18 8.35 -8.08 2.01
C THR A 18 8.42 -9.56 2.40
N LYS A 19 8.92 -9.88 3.61
CA LYS A 19 9.21 -11.25 4.05
C LYS A 19 8.21 -11.78 5.08
N MET A 20 7.59 -10.90 5.85
CA MET A 20 6.78 -11.25 7.02
C MET A 20 5.36 -10.70 6.91
N THR A 21 4.37 -11.45 7.37
CA THR A 21 2.98 -11.03 7.54
C THR A 21 2.86 -9.93 8.61
N TYR A 22 1.71 -9.23 8.64
CA TYR A 22 1.47 -8.24 9.69
C TYR A 22 1.52 -8.86 11.09
N LYS A 23 1.03 -10.10 11.25
CA LYS A 23 1.08 -10.86 12.51
C LYS A 23 2.50 -11.14 12.96
N GLU A 24 3.36 -11.63 12.06
CA GLU A 24 4.76 -11.92 12.40
C GLU A 24 5.53 -10.65 12.77
N MET A 25 5.31 -9.54 12.04
CA MET A 25 5.91 -8.24 12.38
C MET A 25 5.38 -7.70 13.71
N ALA A 26 4.08 -7.87 13.98
CA ALA A 26 3.45 -7.46 15.24
C ALA A 26 4.06 -8.20 16.44
N ILE A 27 4.26 -9.51 16.32
CA ILE A 27 4.92 -10.34 17.35
C ILE A 27 6.36 -9.87 17.55
N ALA A 28 7.13 -9.69 16.48
CA ALA A 28 8.55 -9.31 16.58
C ALA A 28 8.77 -7.91 17.18
N LEU A 29 7.79 -7.01 17.03
CA LEU A 29 7.88 -5.62 17.48
C LEU A 29 7.15 -5.34 18.79
N ASP A 30 6.51 -6.37 19.38
CA ASP A 30 5.61 -6.24 20.53
C ASP A 30 4.57 -5.12 20.32
N LYS A 31 3.88 -5.18 19.17
CA LYS A 31 2.82 -4.25 18.78
C LYS A 31 1.59 -4.99 18.26
N SER A 32 0.45 -4.30 18.19
CA SER A 32 -0.74 -4.86 17.55
C SER A 32 -0.61 -4.86 16.02
N VAL A 33 -1.28 -5.84 15.40
CA VAL A 33 -1.40 -5.96 13.94
C VAL A 33 -1.93 -4.67 13.31
N ASP A 34 -2.95 -4.05 13.91
CA ASP A 34 -3.52 -2.79 13.43
C ASP A 34 -2.54 -1.62 13.51
N SER A 35 -1.65 -1.60 14.52
CA SER A 35 -0.61 -0.58 14.64
C SER A 35 0.42 -0.72 13.52
N VAL A 36 0.87 -1.95 13.25
CA VAL A 36 1.80 -2.26 12.15
C VAL A 36 1.17 -1.91 10.80
N LYS A 37 -0.10 -2.31 10.56
CA LYS A 37 -0.84 -2.00 9.34
C LYS A 37 -1.01 -0.51 9.15
N SER A 38 -1.42 0.22 10.18
CA SER A 38 -1.57 1.68 10.13
C SER A 38 -0.25 2.36 9.83
N LYS A 39 0.87 1.89 10.41
CA LYS A 39 2.19 2.43 10.12
C LYS A 39 2.59 2.19 8.66
N LEU A 40 2.45 0.96 8.17
CA LEU A 40 2.77 0.63 6.77
C LEU A 40 1.92 1.40 5.77
N VAL A 41 0.60 1.46 5.98
CA VAL A 41 -0.32 2.12 5.05
C VAL A 41 -0.18 3.64 5.14
N ASN A 42 -0.25 4.24 6.34
CA ASN A 42 -0.34 5.69 6.47
C ASN A 42 1.02 6.40 6.36
N TYR A 43 2.10 5.78 6.83
CA TYR A 43 3.44 6.41 6.77
C TYR A 43 4.23 5.99 5.55
N PHE A 44 4.17 4.71 5.17
CA PHE A 44 4.99 4.19 4.08
C PHE A 44 4.22 3.99 2.77
N GLY A 45 2.88 4.07 2.78
CA GLY A 45 2.06 3.84 1.59
C GLY A 45 2.04 2.37 1.13
N ILE A 46 2.33 1.44 2.04
CA ILE A 46 2.53 0.02 1.77
C ILE A 46 1.33 -0.79 2.30
N CYS A 47 0.67 -1.58 1.45
CA CYS A 47 -0.46 -2.43 1.82
C CYS A 47 -0.20 -3.90 1.43
N LYS A 48 -0.07 -4.81 2.41
CA LYS A 48 -0.06 -6.28 2.22
C LYS A 48 -1.47 -6.84 2.10
N ARG A 49 -1.66 -7.80 1.18
CA ARG A 49 -2.72 -8.82 1.27
C ARG A 49 -2.19 -9.99 2.09
N GLU A 50 -3.00 -10.49 3.04
CA GLU A 50 -2.71 -11.75 3.74
C GLU A 50 -3.14 -12.93 2.86
N GLU A 51 -2.38 -13.22 1.80
CA GLU A 51 -2.44 -14.50 1.11
C GLU A 51 -1.02 -15.02 0.92
N LYS A 52 -0.82 -16.35 0.96
CA LYS A 52 0.47 -17.05 0.78
C LYS A 52 1.22 -16.67 -0.53
N SER A 53 0.58 -15.92 -1.40
CA SER A 53 1.14 -15.30 -2.59
C SER A 53 1.54 -13.86 -2.27
N ASN A 54 2.85 -13.65 -2.21
CA ASN A 54 3.54 -12.42 -1.79
C ASN A 54 3.41 -11.29 -2.84
N VAL A 55 2.19 -10.97 -3.29
CA VAL A 55 1.94 -9.95 -4.31
C VAL A 55 1.70 -8.61 -3.64
N TYR A 56 2.80 -7.91 -3.40
CA TYR A 56 2.78 -6.48 -3.15
C TYR A 56 2.45 -5.73 -4.44
N LEU A 57 1.34 -5.00 -4.44
CA LEU A 57 1.17 -3.91 -5.38
C LEU A 57 1.59 -2.63 -4.65
N SER A 58 2.63 -1.95 -5.13
CA SER A 58 2.79 -0.54 -4.82
C SER A 58 1.69 0.23 -5.55
N ILE A 59 1.31 1.45 -5.11
CA ILE A 59 0.42 2.31 -5.91
C ILE A 59 0.94 2.44 -7.35
N LYS A 60 2.26 2.51 -7.53
CA LYS A 60 2.90 2.54 -8.85
C LYS A 60 2.59 1.27 -9.66
N ASN A 61 2.68 0.08 -9.08
CA ASN A 61 2.35 -1.18 -9.76
C ASN A 61 0.84 -1.27 -10.08
N VAL A 62 -0.04 -0.78 -9.19
CA VAL A 62 -1.48 -0.69 -9.46
C VAL A 62 -1.72 0.21 -10.68
N LEU A 63 -1.08 1.38 -10.70
CA LEU A 63 -1.22 2.35 -11.78
C LEU A 63 -0.58 1.87 -13.10
N GLU A 64 0.57 1.21 -13.07
CA GLU A 64 1.21 0.62 -14.26
C GLU A 64 0.35 -0.49 -14.88
N ASN A 65 -0.36 -1.26 -14.06
CA ASN A 65 -1.28 -2.29 -14.54
C ASN A 65 -2.71 -1.76 -14.78
N ALA A 66 -2.99 -0.50 -14.45
CA ALA A 66 -4.34 0.07 -14.54
C ALA A 66 -4.90 0.14 -15.97
N ASN A 67 -4.06 0.02 -17.00
CA ASN A 67 -4.51 -0.11 -18.40
C ASN A 67 -4.96 -1.53 -18.76
N ARG A 68 -4.51 -2.54 -18.00
CA ARG A 68 -4.86 -3.95 -18.18
C ARG A 68 -5.96 -4.41 -17.22
N MET A 69 -6.34 -3.55 -16.26
CA MET A 69 -7.38 -3.82 -15.27
C MET A 69 -8.66 -3.08 -15.63
N ASP A 70 -9.80 -3.66 -15.24
CA ASP A 70 -11.07 -2.95 -15.25
C ASP A 70 -10.99 -1.72 -14.33
N PRO A 71 -11.53 -0.55 -14.74
CA PRO A 71 -11.52 0.67 -13.93
C PRO A 71 -12.14 0.48 -12.53
N GLY A 72 -13.16 -0.36 -12.40
CA GLY A 72 -13.81 -0.69 -11.13
C GLY A 72 -12.86 -1.42 -10.18
N ASP A 73 -12.07 -2.36 -10.70
CA ASP A 73 -11.09 -3.09 -9.90
C ASP A 73 -9.89 -2.22 -9.52
N CYS A 74 -9.45 -1.33 -10.42
CA CYS A 74 -8.42 -0.34 -10.07
C CYS A 74 -8.90 0.59 -8.94
N ILE A 75 -10.16 1.05 -8.98
CA ILE A 75 -10.74 1.89 -7.92
C ILE A 75 -10.84 1.13 -6.59
N LYS A 76 -11.23 -0.16 -6.61
CA LYS A 76 -11.25 -1.01 -5.41
C LYS A 76 -9.85 -1.15 -4.81
N GLU A 77 -8.82 -1.33 -5.61
CA GLU A 77 -7.43 -1.40 -5.13
C GLU A 77 -6.98 -0.04 -4.57
N LEU A 78 -7.27 1.07 -5.23
CA LEU A 78 -6.94 2.42 -4.76
C LEU A 78 -7.60 2.76 -3.41
N LYS A 79 -8.83 2.26 -3.14
CA LYS A 79 -9.48 2.38 -1.82
C LYS A 79 -8.64 1.77 -0.70
N ARG A 80 -7.84 0.74 -0.97
CA ARG A 80 -7.00 0.06 0.04
C ARG A 80 -5.82 0.90 0.50
N TYR A 81 -5.49 1.98 -0.21
CA TYR A 81 -4.40 2.91 0.13
C TYR A 81 -4.90 4.20 0.81
N ASN A 82 -6.11 4.19 1.38
CA ASN A 82 -6.67 5.33 2.13
C ASN A 82 -6.76 6.65 1.32
N ILE A 83 -6.88 6.54 -0.01
CA ILE A 83 -7.08 7.69 -0.88
C ILE A 83 -8.49 8.22 -0.65
N LYS A 84 -8.61 9.49 -0.20
CA LYS A 84 -9.90 10.15 0.09
C LYS A 84 -10.91 10.06 -1.06
N ASP A 85 -10.42 10.20 -2.30
CA ASP A 85 -11.24 10.09 -3.50
C ASP A 85 -10.53 9.26 -4.59
N PRO A 86 -10.65 7.93 -4.52
CA PRO A 86 -9.99 7.02 -5.44
C PRO A 86 -10.48 7.19 -6.88
N LYS A 87 -11.75 7.59 -7.06
CA LYS A 87 -12.39 7.73 -8.37
C LYS A 87 -11.84 8.96 -9.10
N ASN A 88 -11.77 10.11 -8.43
CA ASN A 88 -11.19 11.31 -9.02
C ASN A 88 -9.67 11.23 -9.16
N PHE A 89 -8.98 10.54 -8.24
CA PHE A 89 -7.57 10.24 -8.38
C PHE A 89 -7.30 9.43 -9.66
N TYR A 90 -8.02 8.33 -9.87
CA TYR A 90 -7.89 7.49 -11.07
C TYR A 90 -8.17 8.26 -12.36
N LYS A 91 -9.26 9.05 -12.41
CA LYS A 91 -9.60 9.88 -13.57
C LYS A 91 -8.49 10.87 -13.91
N SER A 92 -7.97 11.58 -12.91
CA SER A 92 -6.93 12.59 -13.09
C SER A 92 -5.63 11.97 -13.57
N TRP A 93 -5.24 10.84 -12.96
CA TRP A 93 -4.07 10.08 -13.37
C TRP A 93 -4.21 9.55 -14.80
N ARG A 94 -5.33 8.93 -15.17
CA ARG A 94 -5.56 8.36 -16.51
C ARG A 94 -5.52 9.42 -17.60
N LYS A 95 -6.12 10.60 -17.35
CA LYS A 95 -6.05 11.75 -18.27
C LYS A 95 -4.60 12.20 -18.51
N LYS A 96 -3.79 12.28 -17.44
CA LYS A 96 -2.37 12.66 -17.52
C LYS A 96 -1.55 11.59 -18.25
N TYR A 97 -1.80 10.31 -17.96
CA TYR A 97 -1.13 9.18 -18.60
C TYR A 97 -1.36 9.15 -20.12
N ILE A 98 -2.63 9.26 -20.55
CA ILE A 98 -2.97 9.32 -21.98
C ILE A 98 -2.27 10.50 -22.65
N LYS A 99 -2.31 11.69 -22.04
CA LYS A 99 -1.63 12.88 -22.57
C LYS A 99 -0.11 12.69 -22.71
N SER A 100 0.52 11.95 -21.78
CA SER A 100 1.96 11.67 -21.83
C SER A 100 2.38 10.59 -22.84
N LYS A 101 1.43 9.81 -23.36
CA LYS A 101 1.65 8.74 -24.35
C LYS A 101 1.33 9.15 -25.79
N VAL A 102 0.65 10.29 -25.95
CA VAL A 102 0.22 10.86 -27.24
C VAL A 102 1.22 11.92 -27.75
N LEU A 103 2.25 12.24 -26.96
CA LEU A 103 3.44 13.01 -27.34
C LEU A 103 4.63 12.06 -27.48
#